data_AF-A0A433SSZ0-F1
#
_entry.id   AF-A0A433SSZ0-F1
#
_cell.length_a   1.000
_cell.length_b   1.000
_cell.length_c   1.000
_cell.angle_alpha   90.00
_cell.angle_beta   90.00
_cell.angle_gamma   90.00
#
_symmetry.space_group_name_H-M   'P 1'
#
loop_
_entity.id
_entity.type
_entity.pdbx_description
1 polymer ?
#
loop_
_entity_poly.entity_id
_entity_poly.type
_entity_poly.pdbx_seq_one_letter_code
_entity_poly.pdbx_strand_id
1 'polypeptide(L)'
;MCACRSTCPTGSTQNPSTCACSCSTQCPTGQYNNPDNSCTCLCTTTNQPPQNGVCLNCPSNSRAVGSSCQCNDPNFLYNPTTNTCACRSTCPTGSIQNPSTCACSCSTQCPTGQYNQPEGNCRCLCQSTNQLPQNGVCLNCPSGSRLVGTTCQCSDPSFSYNPQTNRC
;
A
#
# COMPACT_ATOMS: atom_id res chain seq x y z
N MET A 1 -10.96 -63.20 10.10
CA MET A 1 -10.19 -62.10 9.50
C MET A 1 -10.34 -60.88 10.39
N CYS A 2 -9.27 -60.39 11.01
CA CYS A 2 -9.33 -59.12 11.75
C CYS A 2 -9.32 -57.98 10.72
N ALA A 3 -10.41 -57.23 10.65
CA ALA A 3 -10.46 -56.00 9.88
C ALA A 3 -10.06 -54.82 10.78
N CYS A 4 -9.30 -53.88 10.25
CA CYS A 4 -8.95 -52.66 10.97
C CYS A 4 -10.23 -51.87 11.30
N ARG A 5 -10.36 -51.45 12.57
CA ARG A 5 -11.60 -50.87 13.12
C ARG A 5 -11.75 -49.37 12.82
N SER A 6 -10.66 -48.69 12.49
CA SER A 6 -10.60 -47.24 12.22
C SER A 6 -10.45 -46.96 10.73
N THR A 7 -11.32 -46.12 10.20
CA THR A 7 -11.18 -45.55 8.86
C THR A 7 -10.09 -44.49 8.89
N CYS A 8 -9.12 -44.60 7.98
CA CYS A 8 -8.11 -43.58 7.82
C CYS A 8 -8.71 -42.28 7.25
N PRO A 9 -8.13 -41.10 7.56
CA PRO A 9 -8.60 -39.82 7.02
C PRO A 9 -8.58 -39.81 5.49
N THR A 10 -9.48 -39.03 4.89
CA THR A 10 -9.60 -38.89 3.44
C THR A 10 -8.25 -38.55 2.80
N GLY A 11 -7.81 -39.32 1.80
CA GLY A 11 -6.51 -39.14 1.14
C GLY A 11 -5.37 -40.00 1.69
N SER A 12 -5.67 -40.95 2.59
CA SER A 12 -4.71 -41.95 3.07
C SER A 12 -5.14 -43.38 2.74
N THR A 13 -4.15 -44.27 2.63
CA THR A 13 -4.34 -45.71 2.45
C THR A 13 -4.00 -46.42 3.75
N GLN A 14 -4.85 -47.35 4.18
CA GLN A 14 -4.62 -48.17 5.37
C GLN A 14 -3.78 -49.40 5.00
N ASN A 15 -2.70 -49.62 5.74
CA ASN A 15 -1.97 -50.87 5.68
C ASN A 15 -2.82 -52.00 6.31
N PRO A 16 -3.22 -53.03 5.56
CA PRO A 16 -4.12 -54.07 6.07
C PRO A 16 -3.48 -54.99 7.12
N SER A 17 -2.14 -55.00 7.24
CA SER A 17 -1.39 -55.85 8.17
C SER A 17 -1.06 -55.14 9.49
N THR A 18 -0.84 -53.82 9.46
CA THR A 18 -0.44 -53.04 10.64
C THR A 18 -1.53 -52.06 11.10
N CYS A 19 -2.60 -51.91 10.31
CA CYS A 19 -3.64 -50.89 10.47
C CYS A 19 -3.13 -49.45 10.49
N ALA A 20 -1.87 -49.21 10.11
CA ALA A 20 -1.29 -47.89 10.01
C ALA A 20 -1.86 -47.15 8.79
N CYS A 21 -2.17 -45.87 8.94
CA CYS A 21 -2.58 -45.01 7.84
C CYS A 21 -1.35 -44.33 7.24
N SER A 22 -1.17 -44.42 5.93
CA SER A 22 -0.14 -43.70 5.20
C SER A 22 -0.79 -42.82 4.14
N CYS A 23 -0.43 -41.54 4.09
CA CYS A 23 -0.93 -40.64 3.05
C CYS A 23 -0.49 -41.18 1.68
N SER A 24 -1.45 -41.40 0.79
CA SER A 24 -1.19 -41.97 -0.54
C SER A 24 -0.52 -40.98 -1.48
N THR A 25 -0.66 -39.68 -1.21
CA THR A 25 -0.06 -38.61 -2.01
C THR A 25 1.34 -38.30 -1.47
N GLN A 26 2.37 -38.52 -2.29
CA GLN A 26 3.68 -37.92 -2.01
C GLN A 26 3.58 -36.41 -2.23
N CYS A 27 4.02 -35.63 -1.25
CA CYS A 27 4.09 -34.19 -1.41
C CYS A 27 5.11 -33.81 -2.51
N PRO A 28 4.82 -32.77 -3.32
CA PRO A 28 5.75 -32.22 -4.29
C PRO A 28 7.13 -31.90 -3.71
N THR A 29 8.16 -31.82 -4.55
CA THR A 29 9.52 -31.44 -4.13
C THR A 29 9.51 -30.14 -3.32
N GLY A 30 10.16 -30.14 -2.15
CA GLY A 30 10.17 -29.00 -1.23
C GLY A 30 9.04 -29.00 -0.19
N GLN A 31 8.22 -30.06 -0.15
CA GLN A 31 7.15 -30.26 0.81
C GLN A 31 7.31 -31.57 1.58
N TYR A 32 6.68 -31.65 2.76
CA TYR A 32 6.59 -32.86 3.57
C TYR A 32 5.16 -33.04 4.10
N ASN A 33 4.79 -34.28 4.43
CA ASN A 33 3.47 -34.57 5.00
C ASN A 33 3.36 -33.94 6.38
N ASN A 34 2.25 -33.24 6.62
CA ASN A 34 1.91 -32.69 7.92
C ASN A 34 1.85 -33.83 8.97
N PRO A 35 2.58 -33.73 10.09
CA PRO A 35 2.64 -34.77 11.11
C PRO A 35 1.33 -34.99 11.88
N ASP A 36 0.32 -34.13 11.69
CA ASP A 36 -1.01 -34.26 12.30
C ASP A 36 -1.95 -35.30 11.64
N ASN A 37 -1.43 -36.10 10.69
CA ASN A 37 -2.20 -37.08 9.92
C ASN A 37 -3.34 -36.49 9.07
N SER A 38 -3.36 -35.17 8.83
CA SER A 38 -4.35 -34.54 7.93
C SER A 38 -4.10 -34.84 6.45
N CYS A 39 -2.97 -35.47 6.10
CA CYS A 39 -2.49 -35.66 4.72
C CYS A 39 -2.43 -34.37 3.91
N THR A 40 -2.27 -33.24 4.60
CA THR A 40 -1.88 -31.97 3.99
C THR A 40 -0.36 -31.90 3.84
N CYS A 41 0.10 -31.18 2.83
CA CYS A 41 1.52 -30.92 2.65
C CYS A 41 1.91 -29.60 3.34
N LEU A 42 3.08 -29.58 3.97
CA LEU A 42 3.71 -28.39 4.51
C LEU A 42 5.03 -28.16 3.78
N CYS A 43 5.42 -26.90 3.63
CA CYS A 43 6.69 -26.53 3.05
C CYS A 43 7.83 -26.79 4.04
N THR A 44 8.88 -27.49 3.58
CA THR A 44 10.03 -27.84 4.43
C THR A 44 10.78 -26.61 4.97
N THR A 45 10.67 -25.48 4.28
CA THR A 45 11.35 -24.23 4.62
C THR A 45 10.60 -23.37 5.64
N THR A 46 9.28 -23.46 5.69
CA THR A 46 8.44 -22.57 6.52
C THR A 46 7.55 -23.31 7.51
N ASN A 47 7.43 -24.64 7.39
CA ASN A 47 6.44 -25.46 8.09
C ASN A 47 5.00 -24.91 7.93
N GLN A 48 4.71 -24.27 6.79
CA GLN A 48 3.39 -23.73 6.45
C GLN A 48 2.80 -24.47 5.23
N PRO A 49 1.47 -24.50 5.07
CA PRO A 49 0.84 -25.05 3.87
C PRO A 49 1.34 -24.34 2.60
N PRO A 50 1.56 -25.06 1.48
CA PRO A 50 1.93 -24.45 0.22
C PRO A 50 0.81 -23.53 -0.26
N GLN A 51 1.19 -22.33 -0.71
CA GLN A 51 0.24 -21.38 -1.27
C GLN A 51 0.17 -21.61 -2.79
N ASN A 52 -1.01 -21.98 -3.29
CA ASN A 52 -1.23 -22.34 -4.71
C ASN A 52 -0.29 -23.46 -5.22
N GLY A 53 0.02 -24.43 -4.36
CA GLY A 53 0.89 -25.57 -4.70
C GLY A 53 2.39 -25.28 -4.69
N VAL A 54 2.81 -24.03 -4.41
CA VAL A 54 4.22 -23.63 -4.38
C VAL A 54 4.65 -23.34 -2.94
N CYS A 55 5.84 -23.81 -2.59
CA CYS A 55 6.51 -23.44 -1.36
C CYS A 55 7.27 -22.14 -1.53
N LEU A 56 6.51 -21.06 -1.52
CA LEU A 56 7.03 -19.71 -1.62
C LEU A 56 7.07 -19.06 -0.23
N ASN A 57 8.25 -18.59 0.17
CA ASN A 57 8.43 -17.91 1.45
C ASN A 57 8.16 -16.42 1.30
N CYS A 58 6.88 -16.05 1.28
CA CYS A 58 6.43 -14.67 1.22
C CYS A 58 6.49 -14.00 2.61
N PRO A 59 6.92 -12.73 2.72
CA PRO A 59 6.89 -12.00 3.99
C PRO A 59 5.45 -11.77 4.47
N SER A 60 5.28 -11.53 5.77
CA SER A 60 3.98 -11.45 6.46
C SER A 60 2.98 -10.44 5.86
N ASN A 61 3.46 -9.43 5.14
CA ASN A 61 2.63 -8.42 4.46
C ASN A 61 2.41 -8.71 2.96
N SER A 62 2.56 -9.97 2.55
CA SER A 62 2.37 -10.42 1.18
C SER A 62 1.71 -11.80 1.11
N ARG A 63 1.27 -12.18 -0.09
CA ARG A 63 0.68 -13.49 -0.42
C ARG A 63 1.36 -14.06 -1.65
N ALA A 64 1.44 -15.38 -1.78
CA ALA A 64 1.88 -16.00 -3.01
C ALA A 64 0.81 -15.84 -4.10
N VAL A 65 1.26 -15.50 -5.31
CA VAL A 65 0.46 -15.40 -6.52
C VAL A 65 1.27 -16.05 -7.65
N GLY A 66 0.82 -17.23 -8.07
CA GLY A 66 1.60 -18.06 -9.00
C GLY A 66 2.94 -18.45 -8.38
N SER A 67 4.04 -18.08 -9.04
CA SER A 67 5.41 -18.34 -8.60
C SER A 67 6.10 -17.13 -7.94
N SER A 68 5.37 -16.05 -7.63
CA SER A 68 5.90 -14.83 -6.99
C SER A 68 5.05 -14.41 -5.81
N CYS A 69 5.61 -13.58 -4.91
CA CYS A 69 4.82 -12.93 -3.89
C CYS A 69 4.22 -11.64 -4.44
N GLN A 70 3.06 -11.27 -3.93
CA GLN A 70 2.41 -9.99 -4.15
C GLN A 70 2.09 -9.37 -2.79
N CYS A 71 2.43 -8.10 -2.62
CA CYS A 71 2.09 -7.35 -1.41
C CYS A 71 0.57 -7.31 -1.21
N ASN A 72 0.14 -7.38 0.04
CA ASN A 72 -1.29 -7.36 0.36
C ASN A 72 -1.89 -5.97 0.09
N ASP A 73 -1.11 -4.91 0.31
CA ASP A 73 -1.47 -3.53 0.00
C ASP A 73 -1.01 -3.17 -1.43
N PRO A 74 -1.91 -2.63 -2.28
CA PRO A 74 -1.61 -2.28 -3.67
C PRO A 74 -0.61 -1.12 -3.83
N ASN A 75 -0.37 -0.31 -2.79
CA ASN A 75 0.62 0.77 -2.80
C ASN A 75 2.06 0.26 -2.68
N PHE A 76 2.23 -1.02 -2.36
CA PHE A 76 3.54 -1.66 -2.21
C PHE A 76 3.84 -2.57 -3.40
N LEU A 77 5.11 -2.59 -3.79
CA LEU A 77 5.68 -3.48 -4.77
C LEU A 77 6.57 -4.51 -4.06
N TYR A 78 6.38 -5.78 -4.39
CA TYR A 78 7.20 -6.86 -3.86
C TYR A 78 8.58 -6.85 -4.54
N ASN A 79 9.64 -6.84 -3.74
CA ASN A 79 11.02 -6.96 -4.19
C ASN A 79 11.53 -8.38 -3.89
N PRO A 80 11.76 -9.22 -4.91
CA PRO A 80 12.21 -10.60 -4.72
C PRO A 80 13.65 -10.70 -4.22
N THR A 81 14.49 -9.69 -4.47
CA THR A 81 15.90 -9.67 -4.04
C THR A 81 16.01 -9.47 -2.53
N THR A 82 15.18 -8.59 -1.96
CA THR A 82 15.19 -8.27 -0.52
C THR A 82 14.13 -9.04 0.25
N ASN A 83 13.24 -9.77 -0.42
CA ASN A 83 12.06 -10.43 0.14
C ASN A 83 11.19 -9.49 0.98
N THR A 84 10.96 -8.27 0.49
CA THR A 84 10.20 -7.23 1.20
C THR A 84 9.22 -6.52 0.28
N CYS A 85 8.16 -5.99 0.87
CA CYS A 85 7.25 -5.05 0.23
C CYS A 85 7.71 -3.62 0.50
N ALA A 86 8.02 -2.87 -0.56
CA ALA A 86 8.43 -1.48 -0.49
C ALA A 86 7.44 -0.60 -1.25
N CYS A 87 7.39 0.69 -0.95
CA CYS A 87 6.49 1.60 -1.64
C CYS A 87 6.76 1.62 -3.16
N ARG A 88 5.69 1.50 -3.95
CA ARG A 88 5.78 1.46 -5.41
C ARG A 88 6.36 2.74 -6.00
N SER A 89 6.10 3.88 -5.35
CA SER A 89 6.62 5.19 -5.72
C SER A 89 7.29 5.85 -4.53
N THR A 90 8.35 6.59 -4.79
CA THR A 90 8.95 7.50 -3.81
C THR A 90 8.20 8.82 -3.83
N CYS A 91 8.08 9.45 -2.67
CA CYS A 91 7.48 10.77 -2.59
C CYS A 91 8.35 11.85 -3.26
N PRO A 92 7.77 12.93 -3.81
CA PRO A 92 8.53 14.01 -4.45
C PRO A 92 9.51 14.71 -3.49
N THR A 93 10.50 15.42 -4.03
CA THR A 93 11.51 16.12 -3.21
C THR A 93 10.85 17.10 -2.23
N GLY A 94 11.28 17.08 -0.96
CA GLY A 94 10.74 17.94 0.10
C GLY A 94 9.53 17.37 0.84
N SER A 95 8.98 16.24 0.38
CA SER A 95 7.95 15.50 1.10
C SER A 95 8.54 14.32 1.90
N ILE A 96 7.84 13.94 2.95
CA ILE A 96 8.16 12.80 3.82
C ILE A 96 7.23 11.66 3.43
N GLN A 97 7.81 10.50 3.14
CA GLN A 97 7.05 9.28 2.89
C GLN A 97 6.73 8.56 4.20
N ASN A 98 5.46 8.22 4.40
CA ASN A 98 5.07 7.28 5.45
C ASN A 98 5.41 5.85 5.00
N PRO A 99 6.30 5.12 5.69
CA PRO A 99 6.74 3.80 5.26
C PRO A 99 5.65 2.71 5.37
N SER A 100 4.60 2.95 6.17
CA SER A 100 3.51 1.97 6.39
C SER A 100 2.34 2.14 5.44
N THR A 101 2.14 3.33 4.88
CA THR A 101 1.01 3.63 3.97
C THR A 101 1.44 4.13 2.60
N CYS A 102 2.74 4.41 2.43
CA CYS A 102 3.31 5.08 1.25
C CYS A 102 2.75 6.49 0.98
N ALA A 103 1.92 7.04 1.88
CA ALA A 103 1.39 8.38 1.76
C ALA A 103 2.51 9.42 1.91
N CYS A 104 2.42 10.49 1.13
CA CYS A 104 3.36 11.61 1.18
C CYS A 104 2.77 12.74 2.03
N SER A 105 3.56 13.27 2.94
CA SER A 105 3.21 14.45 3.75
C SER A 105 4.30 15.50 3.66
N CYS A 106 3.99 16.73 4.06
CA CYS A 106 4.96 17.80 4.10
C CYS A 106 5.41 18.03 5.54
N SER A 107 6.72 18.25 5.72
CA SER A 107 7.32 18.49 7.03
C SER A 107 6.85 19.81 7.64
N THR A 108 6.66 20.82 6.80
CA THR A 108 6.21 22.15 7.20
C THR A 108 4.71 22.31 7.01
N GLN A 109 4.07 22.90 8.02
CA GLN A 109 2.70 23.37 7.90
C GLN A 109 2.67 24.68 7.13
N CYS A 110 1.71 24.81 6.21
CA CYS A 110 1.53 26.05 5.48
C CYS A 110 0.93 27.15 6.38
N PRO A 111 1.17 28.43 6.05
CA PRO A 111 0.47 29.55 6.68
C PRO A 111 -1.06 29.43 6.60
N THR A 112 -1.77 30.15 7.47
CA THR A 112 -3.24 30.18 7.51
C THR A 112 -3.83 30.53 6.13
N GLY A 113 -4.85 29.78 5.71
CA GLY A 113 -5.50 29.94 4.39
C GLY A 113 -4.83 29.17 3.24
N GLN A 114 -3.75 28.43 3.53
CA GLN A 114 -3.05 27.56 2.59
C GLN A 114 -3.18 26.09 2.99
N TYR A 115 -2.94 25.20 2.03
CA TYR A 115 -2.80 23.77 2.26
C TYR A 115 -1.57 23.23 1.54
N ASN A 116 -1.00 22.17 2.09
CA ASN A 116 0.16 21.49 1.51
C ASN A 116 -0.26 20.67 0.29
N GLN A 117 0.49 20.75 -0.81
CA GLN A 117 0.40 19.83 -1.94
C GLN A 117 1.61 18.86 -1.93
N PRO A 118 1.52 17.67 -1.31
CA PRO A 118 2.64 16.73 -1.21
C PRO A 118 3.12 16.24 -2.58
N GLU A 119 2.20 16.05 -3.52
CA GLU A 119 2.46 15.65 -4.91
C GLU A 119 3.22 16.74 -5.70
N GLY A 120 3.18 18.00 -5.23
CA GLY A 120 3.80 19.15 -5.87
C GLY A 120 5.08 19.62 -5.21
N ASN A 121 5.90 18.73 -4.64
CA ASN A 121 7.10 19.09 -3.87
C ASN A 121 6.81 19.95 -2.63
N CYS A 122 5.70 19.68 -1.93
CA CYS A 122 5.31 20.39 -0.72
C CYS A 122 5.18 21.90 -0.87
N ARG A 123 4.62 22.33 -1.99
CA ARG A 123 4.22 23.72 -2.19
C ARG A 123 2.95 23.99 -1.40
N CYS A 124 2.91 25.16 -0.79
CA CYS A 124 1.69 25.67 -0.20
C CYS A 124 0.83 26.30 -1.28
N LEU A 125 -0.41 25.84 -1.40
CA LEU A 125 -1.41 26.41 -2.30
C LEU A 125 -2.53 27.04 -1.49
N CYS A 126 -3.14 28.08 -2.03
CA CYS A 126 -4.28 28.73 -1.44
C CYS A 126 -5.50 27.81 -1.51
N GLN A 127 -6.14 27.59 -0.35
CA GLN A 127 -7.32 26.72 -0.23
C GLN A 127 -8.47 27.17 -1.14
N SER A 128 -8.60 28.47 -1.38
CA SER A 128 -9.69 29.07 -2.14
C SER A 128 -9.52 28.97 -3.67
N THR A 129 -8.29 28.95 -4.17
CA THR A 129 -8.01 29.06 -5.62
C THR A 129 -7.25 27.88 -6.19
N ASN A 130 -6.70 27.01 -5.34
CA ASN A 130 -5.74 25.98 -5.74
C ASN A 130 -4.51 26.53 -6.50
N GLN A 131 -4.13 27.77 -6.20
CA GLN A 131 -2.98 28.46 -6.81
C GLN A 131 -1.92 28.79 -5.77
N LEU A 132 -0.72 29.12 -6.25
CA LEU A 132 0.38 29.54 -5.38
C LEU A 132 0.05 30.87 -4.71
N PRO A 133 0.39 31.05 -3.43
CA PRO A 133 0.33 32.34 -2.79
C PRO A 133 1.32 33.28 -3.48
N GLN A 134 0.90 34.52 -3.71
CA GLN A 134 1.78 35.57 -4.18
C GLN A 134 2.24 36.39 -2.96
N ASN A 135 3.55 36.54 -2.79
CA ASN A 135 4.16 37.14 -1.60
C ASN A 135 3.72 36.49 -0.27
N GLY A 136 3.42 35.18 -0.28
CA GLY A 136 3.00 34.44 0.91
C GLY A 136 1.55 34.67 1.33
N VAL A 137 0.77 35.47 0.59
CA VAL A 137 -0.62 35.78 0.91
C VAL A 137 -1.57 35.13 -0.09
N CYS A 138 -2.65 34.55 0.43
CA CYS A 138 -3.77 34.03 -0.35
C CYS A 138 -4.87 35.08 -0.43
N LEU A 139 -4.78 35.96 -1.43
CA LEU A 139 -5.83 36.93 -1.74
C LEU A 139 -6.67 36.43 -2.91
N ASN A 140 -7.99 36.49 -2.74
CA ASN A 140 -8.96 36.16 -3.78
C ASN A 140 -9.44 37.48 -4.42
N CYS A 141 -8.65 37.99 -5.36
CA CYS A 141 -8.95 39.24 -6.05
C CYS A 141 -10.18 39.09 -6.97
N PRO A 142 -11.08 40.08 -7.02
CA PRO A 142 -12.29 40.00 -7.84
C PRO A 142 -11.98 40.06 -9.33
N SER A 143 -12.95 39.64 -10.15
CA SER A 143 -12.89 39.78 -11.61
C SER A 143 -12.58 41.22 -12.01
N GLY A 144 -11.64 41.41 -12.94
CA GLY A 144 -11.20 42.75 -13.35
C GLY A 144 -10.14 43.39 -12.46
N SER A 145 -9.52 42.63 -11.56
CA SER A 145 -8.37 43.07 -10.76
C SER A 145 -7.17 42.12 -10.88
N ARG A 146 -5.99 42.63 -10.56
CA ARG A 146 -4.73 41.88 -10.44
C ARG A 146 -4.15 42.05 -9.05
N LEU A 147 -3.40 41.07 -8.56
CA LEU A 147 -2.66 41.24 -7.32
C LEU A 147 -1.39 42.08 -7.57
N VAL A 148 -1.14 43.06 -6.71
CA VAL A 148 0.08 43.87 -6.70
C VAL A 148 0.61 43.92 -5.27
N GLY A 149 1.73 43.26 -5.02
CA GLY A 149 2.26 43.14 -3.66
C GLY A 149 1.38 42.23 -2.80
N THR A 150 0.73 42.81 -1.78
CA THR A 150 -0.22 42.14 -0.86
C THR A 150 -1.63 42.70 -0.99
N THR A 151 -1.94 43.46 -2.05
CA THR A 151 -3.26 44.06 -2.27
C THR A 151 -3.77 43.74 -3.68
N CYS A 152 -5.09 43.67 -3.83
CA CYS A 152 -5.72 43.64 -5.14
C CYS A 152 -5.76 45.05 -5.71
N GLN A 153 -5.48 45.19 -6.99
CA GLN A 153 -5.51 46.45 -7.73
C GLN A 153 -6.35 46.26 -8.98
N CYS A 154 -7.26 47.18 -9.27
CA CYS A 154 -8.11 47.08 -10.46
C CYS A 154 -7.25 47.12 -11.73
N SER A 155 -7.59 46.28 -12.69
CA SER A 155 -6.90 46.21 -13.99
C SER A 155 -7.14 47.48 -14.80
N ASP A 156 -8.32 48.09 -14.64
CA ASP A 156 -8.63 49.42 -15.15
C ASP A 156 -8.19 50.48 -14.12
N PRO A 157 -7.27 51.40 -14.48
CA PRO A 157 -6.75 52.43 -13.59
C PRO A 157 -7.79 53.47 -13.16
N SER A 158 -8.98 53.50 -13.79
CA SER A 158 -10.10 54.36 -13.41
C SER A 158 -10.83 53.89 -12.15
N PHE A 159 -10.60 52.65 -11.72
CA PHE A 159 -11.28 52.05 -10.57
C PHE A 159 -10.31 51.79 -9.42
N SER A 160 -10.82 51.99 -8.20
CA SER A 160 -10.10 51.72 -6.96
C SER A 160 -10.63 50.44 -6.34
N TYR A 161 -9.74 49.53 -5.93
CA TYR A 161 -10.17 48.31 -5.25
C TYR A 161 -10.73 48.63 -3.87
N ASN A 162 -11.96 48.18 -3.61
CA ASN A 162 -12.61 48.28 -2.31
C ASN A 162 -12.47 46.94 -1.55
N PRO A 163 -11.67 46.89 -0.47
CA PRO A 163 -11.46 45.66 0.30
C PRO A 163 -12.66 45.23 1.13
N GLN A 164 -13.59 46.14 1.46
CA GLN A 164 -14.79 45.81 2.23
C GLN A 164 -15.83 45.07 1.38
N THR A 165 -15.92 45.42 0.10
CA THR A 165 -16.89 44.83 -0.83
C THR A 165 -16.27 43.80 -1.77
N ASN A 166 -14.95 43.62 -1.72
CA ASN A 166 -14.15 42.80 -2.63
C ASN A 166 -14.48 43.11 -4.10
N ARG A 167 -14.45 44.39 -4.48
CA ARG A 167 -14.83 44.85 -5.82
C ARG A 167 -13.89 45.92 -6.37
N CYS A 168 -13.76 45.86 -7.69
CA CYS A 168 -13.54 47.00 -8.56
C CYS A 168 -14.94 47.40 -9.11
#